data_AF-A0AA43CR60-F1
#
_entry.id   AF-A0AA43CR60-F1
#
_cell.length_a   1.000
_cell.length_b   1.000
_cell.length_c   1.000
_cell.angle_alpha   90.00
_cell.angle_beta   90.00
_cell.angle_gamma   90.00
#
_symmetry.space_group_name_H-M   'P 1'
#
loop_
_entity.id
_entity.type
_entity.pdbx_description
1 polymer ?
#
loop_
_entity_poly.entity_id
_entity_poly.type
_entity_poly.pdbx_seq_one_letter_code
_entity_poly.pdbx_strand_id
1 'polypeptide(L)'
;MNKVTSLLTTYGLDVVGAIVILVIGWTLAGWARRAVDKTLSKIQKFDATLRGFFASLAKYLVIIFTVLAVLNQFGVQTASLIAVLGAAGLAVGLALQGTLSNVAA
;
A
#
# COMPACT_ATOMS: atom_id res chain seq x y z
N MET A 1 -24.44 31.62 -12.42
CA MET A 1 -23.96 30.52 -13.27
C MET A 1 -22.53 30.05 -12.96
N ASN A 2 -21.88 30.46 -11.86
CA ASN A 2 -20.45 30.19 -11.64
C ASN A 2 -20.14 29.00 -10.71
N LYS A 3 -21.14 28.46 -9.98
CA LYS A 3 -20.95 27.31 -9.08
C LYS A 3 -20.85 25.97 -9.83
N VAL A 4 -21.59 25.82 -10.93
CA VAL A 4 -21.61 24.56 -11.70
C VAL A 4 -20.29 24.38 -12.46
N THR A 5 -19.77 25.46 -13.04
CA THR A 5 -18.45 25.47 -13.70
C THR A 5 -17.30 25.29 -12.72
N SER A 6 -17.36 25.85 -11.49
CA SER A 6 -16.33 25.62 -10.47
C SER A 6 -16.33 24.20 -9.89
N LEU A 7 -17.52 23.60 -9.72
CA LEU A 7 -17.63 22.21 -9.28
C LEU A 7 -17.12 21.26 -10.37
N LEU A 8 -17.49 21.48 -11.64
CA LEU A 8 -17.04 20.65 -12.76
C LEU A 8 -15.52 20.71 -12.99
N THR A 9 -14.88 21.87 -12.89
CA THR A 9 -13.41 21.95 -13.02
C THR A 9 -12.67 21.38 -11.82
N THR A 10 -13.17 21.59 -10.60
CA THR A 10 -12.52 21.07 -9.38
C THR A 10 -12.61 19.55 -9.31
N TYR A 11 -13.83 18.97 -9.46
CA TYR A 11 -13.99 17.51 -9.45
C TYR A 11 -13.32 16.83 -10.65
N GLY A 12 -13.28 17.47 -11.82
CA GLY A 12 -12.57 16.96 -12.98
C GLY A 12 -11.06 16.87 -12.77
N LEU A 13 -10.45 17.90 -12.15
CA LEU A 13 -9.03 17.90 -11.80
C LEU A 13 -8.70 16.87 -10.71
N ASP A 14 -9.56 16.71 -9.72
CA ASP A 14 -9.37 15.70 -8.65
C ASP A 14 -9.39 14.28 -9.19
N VAL A 15 -10.29 13.98 -10.15
CA VAL A 15 -10.34 12.67 -10.80
C VAL A 15 -9.08 12.40 -11.62
N VAL A 16 -8.58 13.39 -12.38
CA VAL A 16 -7.32 13.25 -13.12
C VAL A 16 -6.15 13.03 -12.16
N GLY A 17 -6.07 13.82 -11.08
CA GLY A 17 -5.08 13.66 -10.03
C GLY A 17 -5.12 12.26 -9.40
N ALA A 18 -6.31 11.77 -9.06
CA ALA A 18 -6.52 10.44 -8.52
C ALA A 18 -6.05 9.33 -9.48
N ILE A 19 -6.35 9.46 -10.77
CA ILE A 19 -5.89 8.51 -11.79
C ILE A 19 -4.35 8.51 -11.87
N VAL A 20 -3.72 9.68 -11.88
CA VAL A 20 -2.26 9.80 -11.90
C VAL A 20 -1.65 9.14 -10.67
N ILE A 21 -2.20 9.40 -9.48
CA ILE A 21 -1.75 8.79 -8.23
C ILE A 21 -1.91 7.26 -8.29
N LEU A 22 -3.04 6.75 -8.80
CA LEU A 22 -3.26 5.31 -8.95
C LEU A 22 -2.25 4.65 -9.87
N VAL A 23 -1.98 5.24 -11.03
CA VAL A 23 -1.01 4.71 -12.01
C VAL A 23 0.41 4.68 -11.43
N ILE A 24 0.82 5.79 -10.79
CA ILE A 24 2.13 5.88 -10.14
C ILE A 24 2.22 4.86 -9.00
N GLY A 25 1.22 4.82 -8.12
CA GLY A 25 1.19 3.92 -6.98
C GLY A 25 1.22 2.45 -7.38
N TRP A 26 0.52 2.06 -8.45
CA TRP A 26 0.56 0.71 -8.98
C TRP A 26 1.96 0.33 -9.51
N THR A 27 2.61 1.28 -10.19
CA THR A 27 3.98 1.12 -10.70
C THR A 27 4.97 0.99 -9.54
N LEU A 28 4.86 1.85 -8.53
CA LEU A 28 5.66 1.80 -7.31
C LEU A 28 5.45 0.50 -6.53
N ALA A 29 4.21 -0.01 -6.46
CA ALA A 29 3.92 -1.27 -5.79
C ALA A 29 4.59 -2.46 -6.49
N GLY A 30 4.60 -2.46 -7.82
CA GLY A 30 5.34 -3.43 -8.63
C GLY A 30 6.85 -3.33 -8.40
N TRP A 31 7.39 -2.11 -8.34
CA TRP A 31 8.80 -1.87 -8.07
C TRP A 31 9.20 -2.32 -6.66
N ALA A 32 8.42 -1.96 -5.63
CA ALA A 32 8.64 -2.35 -4.25
C ALA A 32 8.67 -3.87 -4.08
N ARG A 33 7.72 -4.59 -4.70
CA ARG A 33 7.71 -6.06 -4.70
C ARG A 33 9.01 -6.63 -5.25
N ARG A 34 9.44 -6.16 -6.42
CA ARG A 34 10.67 -6.63 -7.08
C ARG A 34 11.92 -6.27 -6.28
N ALA A 35 11.95 -5.08 -5.66
CA ALA A 35 13.05 -4.62 -4.85
C ALA A 35 13.23 -5.50 -3.60
N VAL A 36 12.14 -5.79 -2.89
CA VAL A 36 12.17 -6.68 -1.72
C VAL A 36 12.55 -8.10 -2.11
N ASP A 37 11.94 -8.66 -3.16
CA ASP A 37 12.26 -10.01 -3.64
C ASP A 37 13.75 -10.14 -4.03
N LYS A 38 14.29 -9.18 -4.80
CA LYS A 38 15.70 -9.14 -5.21
C LYS A 38 16.66 -8.95 -4.03
N THR A 39 16.22 -8.25 -2.98
CA THR A 39 17.06 -8.02 -1.78
C THR A 39 17.10 -9.29 -0.93
N LEU A 40 15.95 -9.90 -0.68
CA LEU A 40 15.87 -11.11 0.13
C LEU A 40 16.40 -12.35 -0.60
N SER A 41 16.36 -12.40 -1.94
CA SER A 41 16.95 -13.51 -2.71
C SER A 41 18.46 -13.63 -2.54
N LYS A 42 19.14 -12.56 -2.09
CA LYS A 42 20.58 -12.58 -1.80
C LYS A 42 20.89 -13.17 -0.42
N ILE A 43 19.89 -13.38 0.42
CA ILE A 43 20.05 -13.86 1.79
C ILE A 43 19.68 -15.34 1.84
N GLN A 44 20.66 -16.21 2.10
CA GLN A 44 20.46 -17.67 2.11
C GLN A 44 19.41 -18.16 3.12
N LYS A 45 19.18 -17.42 4.20
CA LYS A 45 18.21 -17.78 5.24
C LYS A 45 16.74 -17.59 4.83
N PHE A 46 16.47 -16.89 3.73
CA PHE A 46 15.10 -16.63 3.26
C PHE A 46 14.69 -17.63 2.18
N ASP A 47 13.79 -18.55 2.54
CA ASP A 47 13.19 -19.48 1.59
C ASP A 47 12.25 -18.77 0.60
N ALA A 48 11.77 -19.48 -0.43
CA ALA A 48 10.89 -18.89 -1.43
C ALA A 48 9.56 -18.39 -0.83
N THR A 49 9.08 -19.05 0.23
CA THR A 49 7.82 -18.73 0.90
C THR A 49 7.90 -17.39 1.64
N LEU A 50 8.92 -17.21 2.49
CA LEU A 50 9.13 -15.97 3.22
C LEU A 50 9.44 -14.81 2.28
N ARG A 51 10.25 -15.05 1.23
CA ARG A 51 10.50 -14.03 0.20
C ARG A 51 9.20 -13.56 -0.43
N GLY A 52 8.35 -14.50 -0.85
CA GLY A 52 7.03 -14.21 -1.41
C GLY A 52 6.14 -13.45 -0.44
N PHE A 53 6.15 -13.80 0.84
CA PHE A 53 5.41 -13.11 1.89
C PHE A 53 5.83 -11.65 2.02
N PHE A 54 7.11 -11.37 2.27
CA PHE A 54 7.61 -10.00 2.45
C PHE A 54 7.50 -9.15 1.19
N ALA A 55 7.75 -9.73 0.01
CA ALA A 55 7.58 -9.02 -1.26
C ALA A 55 6.11 -8.64 -1.50
N SER A 56 5.16 -9.53 -1.13
CA SER A 56 3.73 -9.26 -1.22
C SER A 56 3.28 -8.23 -0.17
N LEU A 57 3.79 -8.33 1.05
CA LEU A 57 3.53 -7.35 2.11
C LEU A 57 3.95 -5.94 1.68
N ALA A 58 5.16 -5.79 1.13
CA ALA A 58 5.64 -4.51 0.61
C ALA A 58 4.75 -3.97 -0.51
N LYS A 59 4.31 -4.83 -1.45
CA LYS A 59 3.36 -4.44 -2.50
C LYS A 59 2.06 -3.91 -1.90
N TYR A 60 1.48 -4.63 -0.94
CA TYR A 60 0.20 -4.24 -0.34
C TYR A 60 0.31 -2.96 0.48
N LEU A 61 1.41 -2.73 1.20
CA LEU A 61 1.63 -1.46 1.89
C LEU A 61 1.60 -0.28 0.93
N VAL A 62 2.30 -0.38 -0.21
CA VAL A 62 2.29 0.70 -1.22
C VAL A 62 0.89 0.91 -1.80
N ILE A 63 0.16 -0.17 -2.10
CA ILE A 63 -1.23 -0.07 -2.58
C ILE A 63 -2.13 0.61 -1.55
N ILE A 64 -2.02 0.23 -0.27
CA ILE A 64 -2.79 0.84 0.82
C ILE A 64 -2.52 2.34 0.87
N PHE A 65 -1.25 2.76 0.91
CA PHE A 65 -0.91 4.20 0.90
C PHE A 65 -1.42 4.92 -0.35
N THR A 66 -1.37 4.27 -1.52
CA THR A 66 -1.90 4.83 -2.77
C THR A 66 -3.40 5.07 -2.67
N VAL A 67 -4.16 4.09 -2.17
CA VAL A 67 -5.61 4.21 -1.99
C VAL A 67 -5.92 5.31 -0.97
N LEU A 68 -5.19 5.38 0.14
CA LEU A 68 -5.37 6.45 1.13
C LEU A 68 -5.08 7.84 0.54
N ALA A 69 -4.06 7.97 -0.32
CA ALA A 69 -3.77 9.23 -1.01
C ALA A 69 -4.90 9.65 -1.95
N VAL A 70 -5.46 8.69 -2.70
CA VAL A 70 -6.62 8.92 -3.57
C VAL A 70 -7.85 9.34 -2.75
N LEU A 71 -8.14 8.65 -1.66
CA LEU A 71 -9.25 8.99 -0.77
C LEU A 71 -9.10 10.39 -0.17
N ASN A 72 -7.88 10.77 0.21
CA ASN A 72 -7.58 12.11 0.72
C ASN A 72 -7.80 13.19 -0.36
N GLN A 73 -7.45 12.92 -1.63
CA GLN A 73 -7.74 13.84 -2.75
C GLN A 73 -9.24 14.14 -2.86
N PHE A 74 -10.10 13.16 -2.58
CA PHE A 74 -11.56 13.33 -2.56
C PHE A 74 -12.11 13.89 -1.24
N GLY A 75 -11.25 14.32 -0.32
CA GLY A 75 -11.64 14.89 0.97
C GLY A 75 -12.09 13.86 2.02
N VAL A 76 -11.85 12.57 1.78
CA VAL A 76 -12.18 11.50 2.74
C VAL A 76 -11.17 11.50 3.89
N GLN A 77 -11.67 11.51 5.12
CA GLN A 77 -10.82 11.46 6.30
C GLN A 77 -10.22 10.06 6.50
N THR A 78 -8.92 9.93 6.26
CA THR A 78 -8.21 8.64 6.28
C THR A 78 -7.71 8.22 7.66
N ALA A 79 -7.78 9.09 8.67
CA ALA A 79 -7.25 8.81 10.01
C ALA A 79 -7.87 7.56 10.66
N SER A 80 -9.20 7.40 10.54
CA SER A 80 -9.91 6.22 11.06
C SER A 80 -9.51 4.94 10.30
N LEU A 81 -9.32 5.02 8.98
CA LEU A 81 -8.84 3.91 8.16
C LEU A 81 -7.42 3.52 8.57
N ILE A 82 -6.53 4.50 8.79
CA ILE A 82 -5.17 4.26 9.25
C ILE A 82 -5.17 3.55 10.60
N ALA A 83 -6.03 3.96 11.54
CA ALA A 83 -6.15 3.30 12.83
C ALA A 83 -6.57 1.82 12.72
N VAL A 84 -7.58 1.53 11.89
CA VAL A 84 -8.05 0.15 11.64
C VAL A 84 -6.97 -0.69 10.95
N LEU A 85 -6.29 -0.13 9.95
CA LEU A 85 -5.19 -0.79 9.25
C LEU A 85 -4.01 -1.06 10.19
N GLY A 86 -3.71 -0.14 11.13
CA GLY A 86 -2.73 -0.34 12.17
C GLY A 86 -3.09 -1.50 13.09
N ALA A 87 -4.33 -1.56 13.58
CA ALA A 87 -4.83 -2.67 14.39
C ALA A 87 -4.80 -4.01 13.64
N ALA A 88 -5.22 -4.02 12.37
CA ALA A 88 -5.16 -5.21 11.52
C ALA A 88 -3.71 -5.65 11.27
N GLY A 89 -2.79 -4.72 11.02
CA GLY A 89 -1.37 -5.00 10.85
C GLY A 89 -0.75 -5.60 12.10
N LEU A 90 -1.10 -5.10 13.29
CA LEU A 90 -0.70 -5.70 14.57
C LEU A 90 -1.26 -7.12 14.72
N ALA A 91 -2.56 -7.33 14.46
CA ALA A 91 -3.18 -8.66 14.55
C ALA A 91 -2.53 -9.67 13.60
N VAL A 92 -2.28 -9.28 12.34
CA VAL A 92 -1.58 -10.10 11.35
C VAL A 92 -0.14 -10.38 11.80
N GLY A 93 0.57 -9.37 12.30
CA GLY A 93 1.94 -9.53 12.80
C GLY A 93 2.03 -10.50 13.98
N LEU A 94 1.10 -10.41 14.94
CA LEU A 94 1.00 -11.32 16.08
C LEU A 94 0.66 -12.74 15.64
N ALA A 95 -0.24 -12.90 14.66
CA ALA A 95 -0.57 -14.21 14.10
C ALA A 95 0.63 -14.87 13.39
N LEU A 96 1.48 -14.06 12.76
CA LEU A 96 2.66 -14.55 12.04
C LEU A 96 3.90 -14.72 12.93
N GLN A 97 3.88 -14.22 14.17
CA GLN A 97 5.02 -14.24 15.08
C GLN A 97 5.57 -15.65 15.30
N GLY A 98 4.70 -16.64 15.49
CA GLY A 98 5.10 -18.05 15.68
C GLY A 98 5.77 -18.63 14.43
N THR A 99 5.20 -18.37 13.25
CA THR A 99 5.75 -18.86 11.97
C THR A 99 7.09 -18.22 11.63
N LEU A 100 7.27 -16.92 11.91
CA LEU A 100 8.51 -16.20 11.65
C LEU A 100 9.62 -16.58 12.63
N SER A 101 9.27 -16.82 13.91
CA SER A 101 10.21 -17.29 14.93
C SER A 101 10.81 -18.66 14.57
N ASN A 102 9.98 -19.57 14.07
CA ASN A 102 10.42 -20.91 13.66
C ASN A 102 11.37 -20.90 12.45
N VAL A 103 11.25 -19.93 11.54
CA VAL A 103 12.15 -19.83 10.37
C VAL A 103 13.42 -19.02 10.69
N ALA A 104 13.41 -18.21 11.76
CA ALA A 104 14.56 -17.44 12.19
C ALA A 104 15.49 -18.18 13.18
N ALA A 105 14.95 -19.18 13.90
CA ALA A 105 15.68 -20.08 14.79
C ALA A 105 16.53 -21.09 14.02
#